data_AF-A0AAN7S8B6-F1
#
_entry.id   AF-A0AAN7S8B6-F1
#
_cell.length_a   1.000
_cell.length_b   1.000
_cell.length_c   1.000
_cell.angle_alpha   90.00
_cell.angle_beta   90.00
_cell.angle_gamma   90.00
#
_symmetry.space_group_name_H-M   'P 1'
#
loop_
_entity.id
_entity.type
_entity.pdbx_description
1 polymer ?
#
loop_
_entity_poly.entity_id
_entity_poly.type
_entity_poly.pdbx_seq_one_letter_code
_entity_poly.pdbx_strand_id
1 'polypeptide(L)'
;MHSARKCLLYPFGYTKRLPPNIKLLHRLAVDVQNSINIVNGNNYNVGNAPNILKPTSGTSHDWAYAVAGIGLSYALELPGGGTKGFDLPATEILRDRFWRKTRSPGKRFKGVDPNRNFDFKWKKTGASSKEKSGVYCGPRPFSEPETASLSQIIIKHSSHIKLYLTIHSCEKCIIYPYGFTKRLPLNAIQLHNLAIEVQQEIIRVNGNKYLVGNSPTLLKPSSGSSRDWVHGVAGIDLAYTLELPGGGIRGFDLPANDIIRVVTEIFEGIKINDYLDNLALNHRDIVTVKSIGRSYEGRNMKIIQISSNPNANKPVIFIDAGIHAREWIAPAMALYVINQLVENSGNAHLLDLVDWHILPVLNPDGYEYSHTRERFWRKTRSISAGSCVGTDANRNFGFHWGEGGSSSNACSDTYKGPYAFSEVEGRNVKSYIESNKQRIKLYLTFHSYGNYLLYPWGYTSALPENHVELQSIAEDVNAAIVQAGGDEYTIGSSTNVLYIASGGSDDWAKGAAGVQLAYTIELPGGGAQGFDPPPSLITPIVRETFPGIVVYGEYIGQKFGRK
;
A
#
# COMPACT_ATOMS: atom_id res chain seq x y z
N MET A 1 -12.36 30.72 1.45
CA MET A 1 -13.26 31.80 1.94
C MET A 1 -14.76 31.55 1.69
N HIS A 2 -15.41 30.54 2.30
CA HIS A 2 -16.88 30.32 2.26
C HIS A 2 -17.56 30.37 3.63
N SER A 3 -18.55 31.25 3.75
CA SER A 3 -19.19 31.73 4.98
C SER A 3 -19.64 30.69 6.01
N ALA A 4 -19.80 31.16 7.24
CA ALA A 4 -20.42 30.56 8.42
C ALA A 4 -21.63 29.63 8.24
N ARG A 5 -21.47 28.41 7.72
CA ARG A 5 -22.63 27.56 7.43
C ARG A 5 -22.39 26.11 7.83
N LYS A 6 -23.32 25.59 8.65
CA LYS A 6 -23.38 24.20 9.14
C LYS A 6 -23.74 23.30 7.97
N CYS A 7 -22.77 22.60 7.41
CA CYS A 7 -23.04 21.72 6.29
C CYS A 7 -22.10 20.52 6.22
N LEU A 8 -22.62 19.44 5.66
CA LEU A 8 -21.88 18.24 5.37
C LEU A 8 -21.82 18.09 3.86
N LEU A 9 -20.63 18.31 3.33
CA LEU A 9 -20.40 18.52 1.92
C LEU A 9 -19.95 17.24 1.23
N TYR A 10 -20.64 16.94 0.13
CA TYR A 10 -20.20 15.91 -0.80
C TYR A 10 -19.01 16.39 -1.60
N PRO A 11 -18.20 15.44 -2.09
CA PRO A 11 -17.19 15.71 -3.08
C PRO A 11 -17.76 16.35 -4.35
N PHE A 12 -16.85 16.88 -5.16
CA PHE A 12 -17.10 17.81 -6.25
C PHE A 12 -17.61 19.17 -5.77
N GLY A 13 -16.98 19.68 -4.70
CA GLY A 13 -17.26 21.01 -4.14
C GLY A 13 -17.10 22.18 -5.13
N TYR A 14 -16.48 21.97 -6.29
CA TYR A 14 -16.20 23.01 -7.29
C TYR A 14 -17.18 23.03 -8.46
N THR A 15 -18.11 22.07 -8.56
CA THR A 15 -19.08 21.98 -9.66
C THR A 15 -20.47 21.55 -9.19
N LYS A 16 -21.52 22.04 -9.87
CA LYS A 16 -22.88 21.57 -9.60
C LYS A 16 -23.06 20.08 -9.94
N ARG A 17 -22.11 19.48 -10.67
CA ARG A 17 -22.08 18.03 -10.89
C ARG A 17 -21.87 17.31 -9.57
N LEU A 18 -22.74 16.33 -9.33
CA LEU A 18 -22.66 15.48 -8.15
C LEU A 18 -21.80 14.26 -8.45
N PRO A 19 -21.17 13.69 -7.42
CA PRO A 19 -20.38 12.47 -7.57
C PRO A 19 -21.18 11.28 -8.12
N PRO A 20 -20.57 10.35 -8.85
CA PRO A 20 -21.32 9.23 -9.45
C PRO A 20 -22.02 8.33 -8.40
N ASN A 21 -21.39 8.12 -7.24
CA ASN A 21 -21.99 7.35 -6.12
C ASN A 21 -22.85 8.21 -5.17
N ILE A 22 -23.32 9.38 -5.61
CA ILE A 22 -23.96 10.38 -4.77
C ILE A 22 -25.16 9.86 -3.96
N LYS A 23 -25.93 8.90 -4.48
CA LYS A 23 -27.08 8.33 -3.74
C LYS A 23 -26.64 7.64 -2.44
N LEU A 24 -25.53 6.92 -2.47
CA LEU A 24 -24.95 6.27 -1.29
C LEU A 24 -24.30 7.30 -0.37
N LEU A 25 -23.54 8.24 -0.95
CA LEU A 25 -22.95 9.34 -0.20
C LEU A 25 -24.01 10.13 0.57
N HIS A 26 -25.11 10.48 -0.11
CA HIS A 26 -26.18 11.28 0.44
C HIS A 26 -26.91 10.56 1.58
N ARG A 27 -27.17 9.25 1.43
CA ARG A 27 -27.82 8.46 2.48
C ARG A 27 -27.00 8.44 3.78
N LEU A 28 -25.74 8.06 3.69
CA LEU A 28 -24.84 7.97 4.85
C LEU A 28 -24.62 9.34 5.50
N ALA A 29 -24.58 10.38 4.68
CA ALA A 29 -24.46 11.75 5.16
C ALA A 29 -25.69 12.27 5.91
N VAL A 30 -26.89 11.90 5.47
CA VAL A 30 -28.14 12.18 6.18
C VAL A 30 -28.20 11.39 7.49
N ASP A 31 -27.71 10.15 7.52
CA ASP A 31 -27.60 9.36 8.76
C ASP A 31 -26.66 10.02 9.78
N VAL A 32 -25.54 10.57 9.30
CA VAL A 32 -24.59 11.37 10.11
C VAL A 32 -25.23 12.68 10.58
N GLN A 33 -25.92 13.42 9.70
CA GLN A 33 -26.66 14.64 10.05
C GLN A 33 -27.72 14.39 11.13
N ASN A 34 -28.52 13.32 10.99
CA ASN A 34 -29.55 12.94 11.95
C ASN A 34 -28.93 12.59 13.31
N SER A 35 -27.81 11.87 13.30
CA SER A 35 -27.05 11.55 14.52
C SER A 35 -26.53 12.82 15.22
N ILE A 36 -26.03 13.81 14.47
CA ILE A 36 -25.58 15.10 15.01
C ILE A 36 -26.76 15.91 15.56
N ASN A 37 -27.89 15.94 14.85
CA ASN A 37 -29.10 16.66 15.25
C ASN A 37 -29.71 16.11 16.55
N ILE A 38 -29.73 14.78 16.72
CA ILE A 38 -30.16 14.11 17.97
C ILE A 38 -29.27 14.51 19.16
N VAL A 39 -27.96 14.67 18.93
CA VAL A 39 -26.98 14.94 19.99
C VAL A 39 -26.93 16.41 20.43
N ASN A 40 -27.09 17.37 19.52
CA ASN A 40 -26.88 18.79 19.84
C ASN A 40 -27.86 19.77 19.16
N GLY A 41 -28.94 19.27 18.55
CA GLY A 41 -29.99 20.08 17.93
C GLY A 41 -29.55 20.89 16.71
N ASN A 42 -28.31 20.69 16.24
CA ASN A 42 -27.81 21.41 15.07
C ASN A 42 -28.14 20.65 13.80
N ASN A 43 -28.92 21.31 12.94
CA ASN A 43 -29.23 20.80 11.63
C ASN A 43 -28.17 21.25 10.61
N TYR A 44 -27.52 20.30 9.96
CA TYR A 44 -26.47 20.54 8.96
C TYR A 44 -27.03 20.37 7.55
N ASN A 45 -26.81 21.32 6.66
CA ASN A 45 -27.25 21.16 5.27
C ASN A 45 -26.36 20.15 4.55
N VAL A 46 -26.95 19.15 3.90
CA VAL A 46 -26.21 18.04 3.29
C VAL A 46 -26.30 18.08 1.77
N GLY A 47 -25.17 18.11 1.08
CA GLY A 47 -25.13 18.44 -0.36
C GLY A 47 -23.74 18.77 -0.86
N ASN A 48 -23.53 18.88 -2.17
CA ASN A 48 -22.26 19.40 -2.69
C ASN A 48 -22.15 20.92 -2.45
N ALA A 49 -20.92 21.40 -2.32
CA ALA A 49 -20.67 22.80 -1.99
C ALA A 49 -21.36 23.80 -2.93
N PRO A 50 -21.49 23.60 -4.26
CA PRO A 50 -22.14 24.58 -5.16
C PRO A 50 -23.64 24.73 -4.98
N ASN A 51 -24.29 23.78 -4.30
CA ASN A 51 -25.72 23.82 -4.00
C ASN A 51 -26.00 24.32 -2.57
N ILE A 52 -25.00 24.42 -1.71
CA ILE A 52 -25.16 24.77 -0.28
C ILE A 52 -24.37 26.03 0.11
N LEU A 53 -23.17 26.16 -0.46
CA LEU A 53 -22.20 27.22 -0.26
C LEU A 53 -21.74 27.76 -1.62
N LYS A 54 -20.70 28.59 -1.62
CA LYS A 54 -20.01 28.92 -2.86
C LYS A 54 -19.12 27.72 -3.28
N PRO A 55 -18.88 27.51 -4.58
CA PRO A 55 -18.02 26.42 -5.06
C PRO A 55 -16.58 26.57 -4.56
N THR A 56 -15.95 25.47 -4.15
CA THR A 56 -14.54 25.39 -3.70
C THR A 56 -13.85 24.21 -4.37
N SER A 57 -12.68 24.43 -4.97
CA SER A 57 -11.87 23.40 -5.64
C SER A 57 -10.64 23.01 -4.82
N GLY A 58 -10.19 21.77 -4.95
CA GLY A 58 -8.93 21.29 -4.36
C GLY A 58 -9.02 21.00 -2.85
N THR A 59 -10.22 20.74 -2.33
CA THR A 59 -10.38 20.39 -0.92
C THR A 59 -9.95 18.94 -0.66
N SER A 60 -9.57 18.62 0.59
CA SER A 60 -9.04 17.30 0.93
C SER A 60 -10.05 16.17 0.73
N HIS A 61 -11.36 16.42 0.87
CA HIS A 61 -12.40 15.42 0.61
C HIS A 61 -12.71 15.28 -0.89
N ASP A 62 -12.62 16.37 -1.67
CA ASP A 62 -12.67 16.31 -3.14
C ASP A 62 -11.47 15.54 -3.69
N TRP A 63 -10.28 15.80 -3.17
CA TRP A 63 -9.07 15.07 -3.55
C TRP A 63 -9.16 13.62 -3.08
N ALA A 64 -9.58 13.36 -1.84
CA ALA A 64 -9.77 12.00 -1.34
C ALA A 64 -10.76 11.21 -2.21
N TYR A 65 -11.83 11.85 -2.68
CA TYR A 65 -12.85 11.21 -3.52
C TYR A 65 -12.45 11.06 -4.99
N ALA A 66 -12.00 12.17 -5.59
CA ALA A 66 -11.79 12.30 -7.03
C ALA A 66 -10.39 11.86 -7.46
N VAL A 67 -9.44 11.83 -6.53
CA VAL A 67 -8.02 11.56 -6.81
C VAL A 67 -7.50 10.37 -6.01
N ALA A 68 -7.81 10.25 -4.71
CA ALA A 68 -7.42 9.10 -3.90
C ALA A 68 -8.46 7.96 -3.90
N GLY A 69 -9.60 8.14 -4.58
CA GLY A 69 -10.64 7.13 -4.75
C GLY A 69 -11.39 6.68 -3.50
N ILE A 70 -11.20 7.37 -2.37
CA ILE A 70 -11.94 7.16 -1.13
C ILE A 70 -13.38 7.61 -1.36
N GLY A 71 -14.20 6.69 -1.85
CA GLY A 71 -15.56 6.96 -2.32
C GLY A 71 -16.58 7.34 -1.24
N LEU A 72 -16.19 7.33 0.04
CA LEU A 72 -16.99 7.76 1.18
C LEU A 72 -16.28 8.89 1.95
N SER A 73 -15.88 9.93 1.23
CA SER A 73 -15.29 11.13 1.83
C SER A 73 -16.31 12.26 1.92
N TYR A 74 -16.23 13.04 3.00
CA TYR A 74 -17.09 14.19 3.26
C TYR A 74 -16.26 15.30 3.90
N ALA A 75 -16.61 16.56 3.65
CA ALA A 75 -16.23 17.65 4.55
C ALA A 75 -17.39 17.97 5.47
N LEU A 76 -17.14 17.93 6.79
CA LEU A 76 -18.03 18.53 7.76
C LEU A 76 -17.57 19.98 7.99
N GLU A 77 -18.30 20.94 7.44
CA GLU A 77 -18.08 22.37 7.69
C GLU A 77 -18.85 22.78 8.94
N LEU A 78 -18.08 22.99 10.00
CA LEU A 78 -18.56 23.42 11.30
C LEU A 78 -18.92 24.92 11.26
N PRO A 79 -19.86 25.39 12.08
CA PRO A 79 -20.36 26.76 12.01
C PRO A 79 -19.23 27.80 12.11
N GLY A 80 -19.06 28.49 10.99
CA GLY A 80 -17.98 29.39 10.64
C GLY A 80 -18.29 30.90 10.79
N GLY A 81 -18.86 31.46 11.89
CA GLY A 81 -19.03 32.88 12.35
C GLY A 81 -18.43 34.17 11.68
N GLY A 82 -17.89 34.16 10.45
CA GLY A 82 -17.40 35.34 9.71
C GLY A 82 -17.67 35.22 8.20
N THR A 83 -17.68 36.36 7.49
CA THR A 83 -18.30 36.54 6.16
C THR A 83 -17.67 35.75 5.01
N LYS A 84 -16.51 35.14 5.19
CA LYS A 84 -15.89 34.27 4.21
C LYS A 84 -15.00 33.24 4.94
N GLY A 85 -15.37 31.96 4.96
CA GLY A 85 -14.70 30.90 5.75
C GLY A 85 -13.45 30.32 5.12
N PHE A 86 -12.39 30.29 5.92
CA PHE A 86 -11.02 29.96 5.56
C PHE A 86 -10.49 30.73 4.35
N ASP A 87 -10.35 32.06 4.49
CA ASP A 87 -9.06 32.65 4.12
C ASP A 87 -8.30 32.73 5.43
N LEU A 88 -7.03 32.44 5.34
CA LEU A 88 -6.09 33.46 5.73
C LEU A 88 -5.65 34.16 4.45
N PRO A 89 -5.70 35.50 4.36
CA PRO A 89 -5.24 36.22 3.18
C PRO A 89 -3.72 36.05 3.01
N ALA A 90 -3.24 35.93 1.78
CA ALA A 90 -1.80 35.84 1.44
C ALA A 90 -0.97 37.08 1.86
N THR A 91 -1.60 38.15 2.32
CA THR A 91 -0.95 39.31 2.94
C THR A 91 -0.86 39.22 4.47
N GLU A 92 -1.54 38.23 5.09
CA GLU A 92 -1.41 37.83 6.49
C GLU A 92 -0.72 36.45 6.67
N ILE A 93 -0.71 35.58 5.65
CA ILE A 93 -0.26 34.16 5.74
C ILE A 93 1.22 33.98 6.04
N LEU A 94 2.12 34.90 5.71
CA LEU A 94 3.48 34.78 6.26
C LEU A 94 3.47 34.75 7.80
N ARG A 95 2.40 35.22 8.45
CA ARG A 95 2.23 35.21 9.91
C ARG A 95 1.42 34.03 10.46
N ASP A 96 0.72 33.23 9.66
CA ASP A 96 -0.38 32.38 10.16
C ASP A 96 -0.41 30.91 9.62
N ARG A 97 0.65 30.48 8.91
CA ARG A 97 0.92 29.07 8.51
C ARG A 97 1.13 28.09 9.68
N PHE A 98 1.19 28.61 10.91
CA PHE A 98 1.50 27.87 12.13
C PHE A 98 0.31 27.84 13.12
N TRP A 99 -0.91 28.05 12.62
CA TRP A 99 -2.12 28.13 13.45
C TRP A 99 -2.53 26.74 13.97
N ARG A 100 -2.45 26.55 15.30
CA ARG A 100 -2.64 25.25 16.00
C ARG A 100 -3.97 25.06 16.73
N LYS A 101 -4.92 26.00 16.60
CA LYS A 101 -6.19 26.00 17.33
C LYS A 101 -7.38 25.81 16.38
N THR A 102 -8.54 25.38 16.88
CA THR A 102 -9.81 25.53 16.16
C THR A 102 -10.02 26.99 15.75
N ARG A 103 -10.94 27.25 14.82
CA ARG A 103 -11.23 28.63 14.42
C ARG A 103 -12.60 29.03 14.88
N SER A 104 -12.64 30.00 15.80
CA SER A 104 -13.88 30.68 16.12
C SER A 104 -14.08 31.79 15.12
N PRO A 105 -15.18 31.80 14.38
CA PRO A 105 -15.14 32.49 13.12
C PRO A 105 -15.74 33.89 13.29
N GLY A 106 -15.26 34.82 12.48
CA GLY A 106 -15.51 36.27 12.67
C GLY A 106 -14.69 36.89 13.81
N LYS A 107 -13.82 36.13 14.49
CA LYS A 107 -12.97 36.64 15.58
C LYS A 107 -11.50 36.31 15.33
N ARG A 108 -10.72 37.33 14.96
CA ARG A 108 -9.27 37.22 14.77
C ARG A 108 -8.60 36.74 16.07
N PHE A 109 -7.78 35.70 15.99
CA PHE A 109 -7.06 35.06 17.11
C PHE A 109 -7.87 34.19 18.11
N LYS A 110 -9.13 33.86 17.80
CA LYS A 110 -9.97 33.03 18.70
C LYS A 110 -10.13 31.60 18.19
N GLY A 111 -9.99 30.66 19.11
CA GLY A 111 -9.85 29.25 18.81
C GLY A 111 -9.31 28.48 19.99
N VAL A 112 -9.71 27.23 20.15
CA VAL A 112 -9.28 26.31 21.20
C VAL A 112 -8.26 25.34 20.64
N ASP A 113 -7.16 25.10 21.35
CA ASP A 113 -6.27 23.99 21.03
C ASP A 113 -7.02 22.68 21.32
N PRO A 114 -7.39 21.89 20.29
CA PRO A 114 -8.16 20.66 20.48
C PRO A 114 -7.41 19.67 21.37
N ASN A 115 -6.07 19.69 21.32
CA ASN A 115 -5.21 18.84 22.13
C ASN A 115 -4.99 19.39 23.56
N ARG A 116 -5.81 20.38 23.98
CA ARG A 116 -5.94 20.86 25.36
C ARG A 116 -7.39 20.82 25.85
N ASN A 117 -8.34 20.33 25.06
CA ASN A 117 -9.76 20.46 25.32
C ASN A 117 -10.43 19.20 25.92
N PHE A 118 -9.67 18.15 26.23
CA PHE A 118 -10.20 16.95 26.89
C PHE A 118 -10.28 17.13 28.42
N ASP A 119 -11.25 16.50 29.07
CA ASP A 119 -11.55 16.74 30.50
C ASP A 119 -10.53 16.14 31.48
N PHE A 120 -9.67 15.23 31.01
CA PHE A 120 -8.71 14.56 31.86
C PHE A 120 -7.58 15.50 32.30
N LYS A 121 -7.62 15.84 33.60
CA LYS A 121 -6.72 16.81 34.25
C LYS A 121 -6.70 18.16 33.53
N TRP A 122 -7.82 18.54 32.93
CA TRP A 122 -7.98 19.79 32.20
C TRP A 122 -7.50 21.00 33.02
N LYS A 123 -6.77 21.92 32.37
CA LYS A 123 -6.14 23.11 32.98
C LYS A 123 -5.08 22.87 34.07
N LYS A 124 -4.65 21.64 34.33
CA LYS A 124 -3.65 21.36 35.37
C LYS A 124 -2.26 21.91 35.05
N THR A 125 -1.80 21.80 33.80
CA THR A 125 -0.52 22.34 33.32
C THR A 125 -0.48 22.44 31.78
N GLY A 126 0.32 23.35 31.23
CA GLY A 126 0.58 23.49 29.79
C GLY A 126 -0.64 23.89 28.93
N ALA A 127 -1.74 24.27 29.57
CA ALA A 127 -3.00 24.72 28.98
C ALA A 127 -3.29 26.14 29.49
N SER A 128 -3.81 27.02 28.63
CA SER A 128 -4.13 28.40 29.01
C SER A 128 -5.64 28.62 29.05
N SER A 129 -6.10 29.44 30.00
CA SER A 129 -7.46 30.00 30.03
C SER A 129 -7.57 31.32 29.26
N LYS A 130 -6.45 31.85 28.73
CA LYS A 130 -6.44 33.10 27.97
C LYS A 130 -6.71 32.79 26.49
N GLU A 131 -7.80 33.30 25.93
CA GLU A 131 -8.20 33.03 24.54
C GLU A 131 -7.11 33.32 23.50
N LYS A 132 -6.25 34.32 23.75
CA LYS A 132 -5.13 34.70 22.87
C LYS A 132 -3.98 33.69 22.86
N SER A 133 -3.92 32.76 23.82
CA SER A 133 -2.86 31.76 23.88
C SER A 133 -2.99 30.73 22.76
N GLY A 134 -1.86 30.26 22.22
CA GLY A 134 -1.79 29.15 21.27
C GLY A 134 -2.19 27.80 21.87
N VAL A 135 -2.21 27.68 23.19
CA VAL A 135 -2.65 26.49 23.95
C VAL A 135 -3.93 26.78 24.74
N TYR A 136 -4.77 27.69 24.24
CA TYR A 136 -6.04 28.01 24.88
C TYR A 136 -6.93 26.76 24.91
N CYS A 137 -7.28 26.29 26.10
CA CYS A 137 -7.94 24.99 26.30
C CYS A 137 -9.47 25.02 26.21
N GLY A 138 -10.03 26.18 25.90
CA GLY A 138 -11.46 26.39 25.82
C GLY A 138 -12.11 26.85 27.13
N PRO A 139 -13.39 27.25 27.06
CA PRO A 139 -14.17 27.67 28.22
C PRO A 139 -14.53 26.52 29.16
N ARG A 140 -14.65 25.30 28.65
CA ARG A 140 -14.90 24.03 29.38
C ARG A 140 -14.26 22.87 28.60
N PRO A 141 -14.07 21.68 29.19
CA PRO A 141 -13.72 20.50 28.42
C PRO A 141 -14.78 20.21 27.37
N PHE A 142 -14.36 19.63 26.24
CA PHE A 142 -15.22 19.31 25.10
C PHE A 142 -16.07 20.50 24.66
N SER A 143 -15.50 21.71 24.78
CA SER A 143 -16.13 22.92 24.26
C SER A 143 -16.17 22.92 22.74
N GLU A 144 -15.23 22.21 22.12
CA GLU A 144 -15.17 22.07 20.68
C GLU A 144 -15.99 20.87 20.22
N PRO A 145 -16.82 21.02 19.17
CA PRO A 145 -17.63 19.92 18.66
C PRO A 145 -16.79 18.73 18.18
N GLU A 146 -15.57 18.95 17.70
CA GLU A 146 -14.64 17.92 17.25
C GLU A 146 -14.20 17.02 18.41
N THR A 147 -13.77 17.62 19.53
CA THR A 147 -13.29 16.86 20.70
C THR A 147 -14.45 16.19 21.43
N ALA A 148 -15.62 16.82 21.45
CA ALA A 148 -16.85 16.23 21.98
C ALA A 148 -17.33 15.02 21.15
N SER A 149 -17.27 15.10 19.82
CA SER A 149 -17.69 14.00 18.94
C SER A 149 -16.71 12.84 19.01
N LEU A 150 -15.40 13.15 19.01
CA LEU A 150 -14.36 12.14 19.13
C LEU A 150 -14.47 11.39 20.46
N SER A 151 -14.72 12.09 21.57
CA SER A 151 -14.88 11.43 22.87
C SER A 151 -16.10 10.50 22.91
N GLN A 152 -17.21 10.90 22.31
CA GLN A 152 -18.41 10.06 22.23
C GLN A 152 -18.17 8.77 21.43
N ILE A 153 -17.52 8.85 20.27
CA ILE A 153 -17.22 7.68 19.44
C ILE A 153 -16.26 6.73 20.18
N ILE A 154 -15.23 7.28 20.81
CA ILE A 154 -14.24 6.48 21.54
C ILE A 154 -14.89 5.79 22.73
N ILE A 155 -15.71 6.48 23.53
CA ILE A 155 -16.42 5.87 24.66
C ILE A 155 -17.40 4.80 24.19
N LYS A 156 -18.13 5.05 23.10
CA LYS A 156 -19.09 4.09 22.54
C LYS A 156 -18.42 2.78 22.12
N HIS A 157 -17.17 2.84 21.68
CA HIS A 157 -16.43 1.69 21.13
C HIS A 157 -15.22 1.27 21.98
N SER A 158 -15.10 1.77 23.21
CA SER A 158 -13.88 1.63 24.03
C SER A 158 -13.50 0.17 24.28
N SER A 159 -14.48 -0.74 24.44
CA SER A 159 -14.25 -2.17 24.60
C SER A 159 -13.56 -2.83 23.39
N HIS A 160 -13.75 -2.26 22.20
CA HIS A 160 -13.21 -2.75 20.92
C HIS A 160 -11.93 -2.04 20.50
N ILE A 161 -11.66 -0.84 21.01
CA ILE A 161 -10.45 -0.07 20.69
C ILE A 161 -9.31 -0.57 21.58
N LYS A 162 -8.33 -1.25 20.99
CA LYS A 162 -7.15 -1.75 21.72
C LYS A 162 -5.94 -0.81 21.67
N LEU A 163 -5.90 0.06 20.66
CA LEU A 163 -4.82 1.00 20.41
C LEU A 163 -5.39 2.35 19.96
N TYR A 164 -4.87 3.43 20.52
CA TYR A 164 -5.15 4.80 20.09
C TYR A 164 -3.86 5.53 19.72
N LEU A 165 -3.79 6.04 18.50
CA LEU A 165 -2.65 6.82 18.00
C LEU A 165 -3.11 8.23 17.63
N THR A 166 -2.40 9.25 18.10
CA THR A 166 -2.52 10.63 17.62
C THR A 166 -1.21 11.04 16.98
N ILE A 167 -1.27 11.51 15.73
CA ILE A 167 -0.08 11.81 14.94
C ILE A 167 0.07 13.32 14.83
N HIS A 168 1.23 13.80 15.24
CA HIS A 168 1.61 15.21 15.22
C HIS A 168 2.92 15.36 14.42
N SER A 169 3.37 16.59 14.23
CA SER A 169 4.66 16.92 13.62
C SER A 169 5.47 17.79 14.58
N CYS A 170 6.79 17.56 14.65
CA CYS A 170 7.89 18.51 14.98
C CYS A 170 9.07 17.88 15.74
N GLU A 171 8.92 16.75 16.44
CA GLU A 171 9.85 16.42 17.56
C GLU A 171 10.47 15.01 17.51
N LYS A 172 10.24 14.21 16.44
CA LYS A 172 10.73 12.81 16.31
C LYS A 172 10.63 12.02 17.63
N CYS A 173 9.43 11.89 18.18
CA CYS A 173 9.25 11.14 19.44
C CYS A 173 7.95 10.36 19.53
N ILE A 174 7.98 9.29 20.32
CA ILE A 174 6.86 8.43 20.65
C ILE A 174 6.50 8.70 22.11
N ILE A 175 5.34 9.30 22.31
CA ILE A 175 4.93 9.80 23.61
C ILE A 175 3.77 8.98 24.16
N TYR A 176 3.96 8.37 25.33
CA TYR A 176 2.90 7.67 26.06
C TYR A 176 2.38 8.51 27.26
N PRO A 177 1.21 8.17 27.84
CA PRO A 177 0.68 8.85 29.01
C PRO A 177 1.60 8.79 30.25
N TYR A 178 1.52 9.72 31.18
CA TYR A 178 0.72 10.94 31.16
C TYR A 178 1.56 12.15 30.75
N GLY A 179 0.97 13.04 29.98
CA GLY A 179 1.55 14.30 29.54
C GLY A 179 1.57 15.40 30.62
N PHE A 180 0.69 15.34 31.62
CA PHE A 180 0.53 16.42 32.62
C PHE A 180 1.43 16.26 33.86
N THR A 181 2.09 15.12 34.05
CA THR A 181 2.86 14.81 35.26
C THR A 181 4.00 13.82 34.98
N LYS A 182 5.08 13.89 35.78
CA LYS A 182 6.15 12.88 35.76
C LYS A 182 5.68 11.52 36.28
N ARG A 183 4.54 11.45 36.97
CA ARG A 183 3.95 10.19 37.42
C ARG A 183 3.44 9.39 36.22
N LEU A 184 3.95 8.17 36.09
CA LEU A 184 3.59 7.28 35.00
C LEU A 184 2.29 6.49 35.31
N PRO A 185 1.56 6.02 34.28
CA PRO A 185 0.43 5.11 34.46
C PRO A 185 0.88 3.74 34.98
N LEU A 186 -0.08 2.92 35.43
CA LEU A 186 0.23 1.61 36.00
C LEU A 186 0.89 0.67 34.97
N ASN A 187 0.46 0.74 33.71
CA ASN A 187 1.00 -0.06 32.61
C ASN A 187 2.18 0.61 31.89
N ALA A 188 2.89 1.56 32.53
CA ALA A 188 3.94 2.32 31.85
C ALA A 188 5.09 1.48 31.31
N ILE A 189 5.41 0.36 31.94
CA ILE A 189 6.43 -0.58 31.45
C ILE A 189 6.01 -1.17 30.09
N GLN A 190 4.75 -1.62 29.99
CA GLN A 190 4.18 -2.13 28.73
C GLN A 190 4.18 -1.05 27.65
N LEU A 191 3.74 0.17 28.02
CA LEU A 191 3.71 1.30 27.11
C LEU A 191 5.10 1.65 26.58
N HIS A 192 6.10 1.67 27.47
CA HIS A 192 7.47 2.00 27.14
C HIS A 192 8.11 0.92 26.27
N ASN A 193 7.97 -0.37 26.61
CA ASN A 193 8.55 -1.46 25.84
C ASN A 193 8.02 -1.48 24.40
N LEU A 194 6.69 -1.37 24.22
CA LEU A 194 6.11 -1.31 22.88
C LEU A 194 6.58 -0.06 22.10
N ALA A 195 6.75 1.08 22.77
CA ALA A 195 7.30 2.27 22.12
C ALA A 195 8.79 2.10 21.74
N ILE A 196 9.57 1.37 22.52
CA ILE A 196 10.96 1.03 22.18
C ILE A 196 11.01 0.05 21.01
N GLU A 197 10.12 -0.96 20.96
CA GLU A 197 10.01 -1.86 19.80
C GLU A 197 9.67 -1.09 18.52
N VAL A 198 8.69 -0.17 18.60
CA VAL A 198 8.35 0.72 17.47
C VAL A 198 9.53 1.60 17.08
N GLN A 199 10.27 2.17 18.05
CA GLN A 199 11.47 2.95 17.79
C GLN A 199 12.56 2.12 17.10
N GLN A 200 12.82 0.90 17.57
CA GLN A 200 13.80 -0.01 16.98
C GLN A 200 13.42 -0.36 15.55
N GLU A 201 12.14 -0.56 15.29
CA GLU A 201 11.63 -0.83 13.97
C GLU A 201 11.79 0.37 13.02
N ILE A 202 11.51 1.59 13.50
CA ILE A 202 11.77 2.81 12.73
C ILE A 202 13.28 2.94 12.43
N ILE A 203 14.16 2.68 13.41
CA ILE A 203 15.62 2.68 13.21
C ILE A 203 16.03 1.62 12.18
N ARG A 204 15.44 0.42 12.24
CA ARG A 204 15.74 -0.67 11.30
C ARG A 204 15.35 -0.31 9.88
N VAL A 205 14.19 0.30 9.70
CA VAL A 205 13.62 0.63 8.38
C VAL A 205 14.37 1.80 7.72
N ASN A 206 14.73 2.85 8.47
CA ASN A 206 15.28 4.06 7.86
C ASN A 206 16.34 4.80 8.69
N GLY A 207 16.83 4.22 9.78
CA GLY A 207 17.87 4.80 10.64
C GLY A 207 17.39 5.95 11.55
N ASN A 208 16.11 6.35 11.51
CA ASN A 208 15.64 7.45 12.34
C ASN A 208 15.44 7.01 13.79
N LYS A 209 16.16 7.65 14.70
CA LYS A 209 15.97 7.45 16.14
C LYS A 209 14.93 8.42 16.69
N TYR A 210 13.78 7.90 17.10
CA TYR A 210 12.75 8.67 17.80
C TYR A 210 13.01 8.66 19.31
N LEU A 211 12.75 9.74 20.04
CA LEU A 211 12.80 9.67 21.51
C LEU A 211 11.56 8.95 22.06
N VAL A 212 11.68 8.22 23.17
CA VAL A 212 10.58 7.45 23.78
C VAL A 212 10.41 7.88 25.24
N GLY A 213 9.18 8.20 25.65
CA GLY A 213 8.93 8.73 27.00
C GLY A 213 7.52 9.32 27.14
N ASN A 214 7.21 9.93 28.28
CA ASN A 214 5.99 10.74 28.43
C ASN A 214 6.30 12.23 28.20
N SER A 215 5.27 13.08 28.06
CA SER A 215 5.52 14.48 27.69
C SER A 215 6.46 15.19 28.68
N PRO A 216 6.35 15.09 30.01
CA PRO A 216 7.26 15.79 30.93
C PRO A 216 8.72 15.34 30.90
N THR A 217 9.04 14.18 30.32
CA THR A 217 10.42 13.72 30.12
C THR A 217 10.99 14.14 28.77
N LEU A 218 10.14 14.32 27.76
CA LEU A 218 10.57 14.60 26.39
C LEU A 218 10.30 16.04 25.94
N LEU A 219 9.23 16.65 26.44
CA LEU A 219 8.64 17.92 26.01
C LEU A 219 8.12 18.72 27.22
N LYS A 220 7.44 19.85 26.96
CA LYS A 220 6.76 20.61 28.01
C LYS A 220 5.53 19.83 28.52
N PRO A 221 5.34 19.74 29.85
CA PRO A 221 4.13 19.13 30.42
C PRO A 221 2.86 19.78 29.87
N SER A 222 1.84 18.98 29.60
CA SER A 222 0.57 19.47 29.08
C SER A 222 -0.61 18.62 29.52
N SER A 223 -1.77 19.25 29.66
CA SER A 223 -3.01 18.60 30.12
C SER A 223 -4.14 18.80 29.12
N GLY A 224 -5.15 17.94 29.20
CA GLY A 224 -6.29 17.97 28.28
C GLY A 224 -5.95 17.46 26.88
N SER A 225 -4.93 16.61 26.75
CA SER A 225 -4.63 15.90 25.50
C SER A 225 -5.59 14.73 25.28
N SER A 226 -5.83 14.40 24.01
CA SER A 226 -6.66 13.25 23.65
C SER A 226 -6.02 11.94 24.14
N ARG A 227 -4.71 11.78 23.97
CA ARG A 227 -3.94 10.61 24.43
C ARG A 227 -4.13 10.32 25.92
N ASP A 228 -3.93 11.31 26.78
CA ASP A 228 -4.04 11.11 28.23
C ASP A 228 -5.49 10.84 28.65
N TRP A 229 -6.46 11.45 27.96
CA TRP A 229 -7.88 11.22 28.18
C TRP A 229 -8.33 9.82 27.77
N VAL A 230 -7.92 9.37 26.58
CA VAL A 230 -8.25 8.03 26.07
C VAL A 230 -7.73 6.95 27.03
N HIS A 231 -6.52 7.13 27.55
CA HIS A 231 -5.94 6.21 28.51
C HIS A 231 -6.54 6.34 29.92
N GLY A 232 -6.68 7.57 30.42
CA GLY A 232 -7.09 7.83 31.80
C GLY A 232 -8.60 7.83 32.06
N VAL A 233 -9.42 7.91 31.00
CA VAL A 233 -10.89 8.02 31.08
C VAL A 233 -11.58 6.98 30.21
N ALA A 234 -11.16 6.82 28.94
CA ALA A 234 -11.82 5.88 28.04
C ALA A 234 -11.40 4.42 28.23
N GLY A 235 -10.41 4.15 29.09
CA GLY A 235 -9.98 2.79 29.45
C GLY A 235 -9.23 2.07 28.33
N ILE A 236 -8.60 2.79 27.41
CA ILE A 236 -7.78 2.21 26.33
C ILE A 236 -6.33 2.18 26.79
N ASP A 237 -5.82 0.96 27.01
CA ASP A 237 -4.53 0.74 27.65
C ASP A 237 -3.35 1.24 26.83
N LEU A 238 -3.40 1.08 25.51
CA LEU A 238 -2.34 1.49 24.58
C LEU A 238 -2.71 2.80 23.90
N ALA A 239 -2.14 3.90 24.36
CA ALA A 239 -2.35 5.22 23.78
C ALA A 239 -1.01 5.92 23.53
N TYR A 240 -0.80 6.41 22.32
CA TYR A 240 0.45 7.09 21.95
C TYR A 240 0.21 8.36 21.14
N THR A 241 1.14 9.30 21.28
CA THR A 241 1.36 10.38 20.33
C THR A 241 2.61 10.08 19.54
N LEU A 242 2.54 10.08 18.21
CA LEU A 242 3.70 10.02 17.34
C LEU A 242 3.99 11.43 16.83
N GLU A 243 5.09 12.02 17.28
CA GLU A 243 5.62 13.28 16.76
C GLU A 243 6.56 12.95 15.61
N LEU A 244 6.11 13.21 14.39
CA LEU A 244 6.86 12.97 13.16
C LEU A 244 8.03 13.96 13.01
N PRO A 245 8.98 13.70 12.10
CA PRO A 245 10.05 14.64 11.78
C PRO A 245 9.44 15.95 11.27
N GLY A 246 10.11 17.06 11.55
CA GLY A 246 9.83 18.35 10.91
C GLY A 246 11.01 18.80 10.07
N GLY A 247 10.76 19.43 8.91
CA GLY A 247 11.75 20.20 8.16
C GLY A 247 11.44 21.71 8.25
N GLY A 248 12.40 22.56 7.88
CA GLY A 248 12.20 24.01 7.72
C GLY A 248 12.46 24.89 8.96
N ILE A 249 12.44 26.21 8.75
CA ILE A 249 12.94 27.27 9.67
C ILE A 249 12.24 27.28 11.05
N ARG A 250 11.11 26.58 11.22
CA ARG A 250 10.38 26.44 12.51
C ARG A 250 9.87 25.02 12.83
N GLY A 251 10.33 23.99 12.11
CA GLY A 251 9.98 22.58 12.39
C GLY A 251 8.61 22.08 11.90
N PHE A 252 7.80 22.89 11.21
CA PHE A 252 6.45 22.50 10.73
C PHE A 252 6.36 22.27 9.21
N ASP A 253 7.44 22.41 8.45
CA ASP A 253 7.43 22.24 6.99
C ASP A 253 7.98 20.86 6.62
N LEU A 254 7.12 19.90 6.30
CA LEU A 254 7.55 18.63 5.69
C LEU A 254 7.56 18.76 4.15
N PRO A 255 8.71 18.55 3.47
CA PRO A 255 8.74 18.39 2.03
C PRO A 255 7.83 17.22 1.58
N ALA A 256 7.22 17.33 0.41
CA ALA A 256 6.28 16.31 -0.12
C ALA A 256 6.87 14.88 -0.15
N ASN A 257 8.17 14.76 -0.43
CA ASN A 257 8.87 13.48 -0.45
C ASN A 257 9.03 12.84 0.94
N ASP A 258 9.11 13.67 1.99
CA ASP A 258 9.17 13.18 3.37
C ASP A 258 7.79 12.80 3.90
N ILE A 259 6.70 13.38 3.38
CA ILE A 259 5.32 12.99 3.72
C ILE A 259 5.04 11.55 3.26
N ILE A 260 5.43 11.21 2.03
CA ILE A 260 5.26 9.84 1.50
C ILE A 260 6.09 8.85 2.31
N ARG A 261 7.36 9.18 2.62
CA ARG A 261 8.21 8.33 3.45
C ARG A 261 7.60 8.05 4.83
N VAL A 262 7.06 9.09 5.47
CA VAL A 262 6.43 9.00 6.81
C VAL A 262 5.09 8.26 6.81
N VAL A 263 4.31 8.34 5.75
CA VAL A 263 3.09 7.51 5.60
C VAL A 263 3.46 6.06 5.33
N THR A 264 4.50 5.83 4.53
CA THR A 264 5.03 4.50 4.23
C THR A 264 5.56 3.78 5.49
N GLU A 265 6.22 4.53 6.39
CA GLU A 265 6.74 4.10 7.71
C GLU A 265 5.70 3.46 8.65
N ILE A 266 4.38 3.65 8.44
CA ILE A 266 3.32 3.23 9.38
C ILE A 266 2.60 1.93 8.96
N PHE A 267 2.72 1.45 7.72
CA PHE A 267 1.70 0.52 7.15
C PHE A 267 2.18 -0.83 6.55
N GLU A 268 3.43 -1.29 6.66
CA GLU A 268 4.02 -2.25 5.69
C GLU A 268 3.68 -3.75 5.73
N GLY A 269 2.89 -4.27 6.67
CA GLY A 269 2.59 -5.71 6.68
C GLY A 269 1.44 -6.19 5.77
N ILE A 270 0.60 -5.29 5.23
CA ILE A 270 -0.73 -5.64 4.66
C ILE A 270 -0.90 -5.15 3.18
N LYS A 271 0.14 -4.57 2.57
CA LYS A 271 0.00 -3.57 1.49
C LYS A 271 -0.28 -4.04 0.05
N ILE A 272 0.15 -5.23 -0.41
CA ILE A 272 0.10 -5.56 -1.85
C ILE A 272 -1.34 -5.82 -2.34
N ASN A 273 -2.09 -6.67 -1.65
CA ASN A 273 -3.46 -7.01 -2.03
C ASN A 273 -4.41 -5.80 -1.94
N ASP A 274 -4.14 -4.88 -1.01
CA ASP A 274 -4.88 -3.62 -0.87
C ASP A 274 -4.50 -2.62 -1.97
N TYR A 275 -3.22 -2.56 -2.35
CA TYR A 275 -2.76 -1.77 -3.50
C TYR A 275 -3.47 -2.18 -4.80
N LEU A 276 -3.59 -3.49 -5.06
CA LEU A 276 -4.31 -3.99 -6.24
C LEU A 276 -5.80 -3.59 -6.20
N ASP A 277 -6.47 -3.76 -5.05
CA ASP A 277 -7.88 -3.37 -4.91
C ASP A 277 -8.08 -1.87 -5.13
N ASN A 278 -7.17 -1.04 -4.60
CA ASN A 278 -7.22 0.41 -4.79
C ASN A 278 -7.02 0.80 -6.26
N LEU A 279 -6.09 0.16 -6.99
CA LEU A 279 -5.96 0.38 -8.42
C LEU A 279 -7.23 0.00 -9.18
N ALA A 280 -7.85 -1.13 -8.84
CA ALA A 280 -9.12 -1.54 -9.45
C ALA A 280 -10.26 -0.55 -9.16
N LEU A 281 -10.28 0.06 -7.98
CA LEU A 281 -11.27 1.06 -7.61
C LEU A 281 -11.08 2.38 -8.38
N ASN A 282 -9.84 2.77 -8.64
CA ASN A 282 -9.46 4.06 -9.24
C ASN A 282 -9.44 4.03 -10.77
N HIS A 283 -9.15 2.88 -11.37
CA HIS A 283 -8.96 2.70 -12.81
C HIS A 283 -9.91 1.64 -13.36
N ARG A 284 -11.20 1.71 -13.01
CA ARG A 284 -12.22 0.68 -13.32
C ARG A 284 -12.45 0.44 -14.82
N ASP A 285 -12.07 1.40 -15.64
CA ASP A 285 -12.14 1.36 -17.09
C ASP A 285 -11.10 0.42 -17.70
N ILE A 286 -9.94 0.28 -17.04
CA ILE A 286 -8.83 -0.54 -17.55
C ILE A 286 -8.37 -1.65 -16.59
N VAL A 287 -8.72 -1.59 -15.30
CA VAL A 287 -8.28 -2.54 -14.27
C VAL A 287 -9.43 -3.37 -13.72
N THR A 288 -9.22 -4.68 -13.64
CA THR A 288 -10.06 -5.61 -12.87
C THR A 288 -9.17 -6.50 -12.00
N VAL A 289 -9.51 -6.65 -10.72
CA VAL A 289 -8.82 -7.57 -9.81
C VAL A 289 -9.70 -8.76 -9.47
N LYS A 290 -9.13 -9.96 -9.51
CA LYS A 290 -9.82 -11.22 -9.19
C LYS A 290 -8.98 -12.07 -8.25
N SER A 291 -9.64 -12.80 -7.37
CA SER A 291 -8.98 -13.91 -6.68
C SER A 291 -8.98 -15.13 -7.60
N ILE A 292 -7.82 -15.78 -7.73
CA ILE A 292 -7.66 -17.05 -8.45
C ILE A 292 -7.70 -18.27 -7.52
N GLY A 293 -7.93 -18.04 -6.23
CA GLY A 293 -7.93 -19.05 -5.19
C GLY A 293 -7.24 -18.56 -3.91
N ARG A 294 -7.02 -19.50 -2.99
CA ARG A 294 -6.30 -19.28 -1.74
C ARG A 294 -5.06 -20.15 -1.67
N SER A 295 -4.03 -19.66 -0.98
CA SER A 295 -2.84 -20.41 -0.61
C SER A 295 -3.13 -21.46 0.48
N TYR A 296 -2.12 -22.26 0.84
CA TYR A 296 -2.23 -23.30 1.85
C TYR A 296 -2.70 -22.78 3.21
N GLU A 297 -2.14 -21.66 3.68
CA GLU A 297 -2.52 -20.99 4.94
C GLU A 297 -3.74 -20.05 4.77
N GLY A 298 -4.38 -20.05 3.60
CA GLY A 298 -5.67 -19.39 3.37
C GLY A 298 -5.61 -17.93 2.92
N ARG A 299 -4.45 -17.41 2.48
CA ARG A 299 -4.31 -16.05 1.93
C ARG A 299 -4.86 -15.98 0.51
N ASN A 300 -5.54 -14.89 0.17
CA ASN A 300 -6.07 -14.70 -1.17
C ASN A 300 -4.93 -14.46 -2.17
N MET A 301 -4.91 -15.24 -3.26
CA MET A 301 -4.06 -15.02 -4.41
C MET A 301 -4.81 -14.13 -5.40
N LYS A 302 -4.40 -12.86 -5.52
CA LYS A 302 -5.06 -11.88 -6.39
C LYS A 302 -4.28 -11.66 -7.67
N ILE A 303 -4.97 -11.78 -8.79
CA ILE A 303 -4.47 -11.39 -10.10
C ILE A 303 -5.11 -10.07 -10.51
N ILE A 304 -4.32 -9.18 -11.12
CA ILE A 304 -4.80 -7.95 -11.75
C ILE A 304 -4.83 -8.14 -13.26
N GLN A 305 -5.96 -7.78 -13.88
CA GLN A 305 -6.19 -7.78 -15.32
C GLN A 305 -6.23 -6.32 -15.78
N ILE A 306 -5.36 -5.95 -16.72
CA ILE A 306 -5.23 -4.60 -17.25
C ILE A 306 -5.52 -4.64 -18.76
N SER A 307 -6.57 -3.94 -19.20
CA SER A 307 -7.08 -3.99 -20.57
C SER A 307 -7.80 -2.69 -20.95
N SER A 308 -7.45 -2.08 -22.08
CA SER A 308 -8.21 -0.96 -22.65
C SER A 308 -9.62 -1.35 -23.16
N ASN A 309 -9.83 -2.65 -23.45
CA ASN A 309 -11.13 -3.17 -23.89
C ASN A 309 -11.20 -4.70 -23.65
N PRO A 310 -11.78 -5.14 -22.51
CA PRO A 310 -11.87 -6.57 -22.18
C PRO A 310 -12.66 -7.41 -23.20
N ASN A 311 -13.55 -6.77 -23.99
CA ASN A 311 -14.39 -7.43 -24.98
C ASN A 311 -13.71 -7.58 -26.35
N ALA A 312 -12.57 -6.93 -26.59
CA ALA A 312 -11.84 -6.99 -27.85
C ALA A 312 -11.16 -8.36 -28.08
N ASN A 313 -11.13 -9.24 -27.07
CA ASN A 313 -10.50 -10.55 -27.12
C ASN A 313 -9.03 -10.49 -27.60
N LYS A 314 -8.30 -9.48 -27.11
CA LYS A 314 -6.87 -9.28 -27.40
C LYS A 314 -6.01 -10.45 -26.89
N PRO A 315 -4.83 -10.69 -27.49
CA PRO A 315 -3.85 -11.61 -26.93
C PRO A 315 -3.47 -11.17 -25.50
N VAL A 316 -3.21 -12.15 -24.64
CA VAL A 316 -2.90 -11.94 -23.23
C VAL A 316 -1.43 -12.25 -22.96
N ILE A 317 -0.77 -11.38 -22.21
CA ILE A 317 0.49 -11.64 -21.54
C ILE A 317 0.17 -11.98 -20.08
N PHE A 318 0.54 -13.19 -19.65
CA PHE A 318 0.46 -13.60 -18.25
C PHE A 318 1.81 -13.40 -17.59
N ILE A 319 1.85 -12.69 -16.47
CA ILE A 319 3.05 -12.48 -15.66
C ILE A 319 2.79 -12.99 -14.25
N ASP A 320 3.70 -13.78 -13.68
CA ASP A 320 3.75 -13.99 -12.23
C ASP A 320 5.10 -13.62 -11.63
N ALA A 321 5.09 -13.42 -10.32
CA ALA A 321 6.26 -13.16 -9.52
C ALA A 321 6.10 -13.74 -8.11
N GLY A 322 7.21 -13.81 -7.37
CA GLY A 322 7.20 -14.24 -5.97
C GLY A 322 6.76 -15.68 -5.78
N ILE A 323 7.05 -16.55 -6.75
CA ILE A 323 6.92 -18.01 -6.61
C ILE A 323 7.92 -18.55 -5.59
N HIS A 324 9.14 -18.00 -5.56
CA HIS A 324 10.08 -18.16 -4.46
C HIS A 324 10.01 -16.97 -3.51
N ALA A 325 9.82 -17.26 -2.23
CA ALA A 325 9.49 -16.26 -1.23
C ALA A 325 10.59 -15.22 -0.96
N ARG A 326 11.87 -15.61 -0.99
CA ARG A 326 13.01 -14.74 -0.69
C ARG A 326 13.37 -13.74 -1.79
N GLU A 327 12.83 -13.91 -2.99
CA GLU A 327 13.18 -13.16 -4.20
C GLU A 327 12.37 -11.84 -4.27
N TRP A 328 12.54 -10.97 -3.27
CA TRP A 328 11.67 -9.80 -3.06
C TRP A 328 11.66 -8.78 -4.20
N ILE A 329 12.70 -8.76 -5.03
CA ILE A 329 12.76 -7.89 -6.20
C ILE A 329 11.77 -8.32 -7.30
N ALA A 330 11.39 -9.60 -7.36
CA ALA A 330 10.44 -10.09 -8.36
C ALA A 330 9.01 -9.54 -8.13
N PRO A 331 8.40 -9.64 -6.92
CA PRO A 331 7.15 -8.93 -6.64
C PRO A 331 7.24 -7.42 -6.85
N ALA A 332 8.38 -6.80 -6.52
CA ALA A 332 8.59 -5.37 -6.76
C ALA A 332 8.57 -5.03 -8.26
N MET A 333 9.18 -5.87 -9.10
CA MET A 333 9.14 -5.72 -10.56
C MET A 333 7.72 -5.88 -11.11
N ALA A 334 6.97 -6.89 -10.67
CA ALA A 334 5.57 -7.07 -11.07
C ALA A 334 4.71 -5.85 -10.71
N LEU A 335 4.89 -5.30 -9.50
CA LEU A 335 4.21 -4.07 -9.07
C LEU A 335 4.64 -2.83 -9.87
N TYR A 336 5.92 -2.76 -10.25
CA TYR A 336 6.40 -1.70 -11.11
C TYR A 336 5.78 -1.77 -12.51
N VAL A 337 5.70 -2.95 -13.12
CA VAL A 337 5.00 -3.16 -14.40
C VAL A 337 3.54 -2.72 -14.28
N ILE A 338 2.83 -3.12 -13.22
CA ILE A 338 1.45 -2.69 -12.97
C ILE A 338 1.37 -1.17 -12.89
N ASN A 339 2.24 -0.52 -12.12
CA ASN A 339 2.27 0.93 -12.01
C ASN A 339 2.52 1.61 -13.35
N GLN A 340 3.46 1.09 -14.15
CA GLN A 340 3.78 1.65 -15.46
C GLN A 340 2.64 1.48 -16.47
N LEU A 341 1.86 0.41 -16.40
CA LEU A 341 0.73 0.18 -17.30
C LEU A 341 -0.51 1.00 -16.90
N VAL A 342 -0.73 1.23 -15.61
CA VAL A 342 -1.95 1.86 -15.08
C VAL A 342 -1.78 3.36 -14.84
N GLU A 343 -0.68 3.78 -14.24
CA GLU A 343 -0.48 5.16 -13.76
C GLU A 343 0.37 6.01 -14.71
N ASN A 344 1.12 5.40 -15.64
CA ASN A 344 1.95 6.11 -16.60
C ASN A 344 1.31 6.11 -18.00
N SER A 345 0.66 7.23 -18.35
CA SER A 345 -0.01 7.40 -19.64
C SER A 345 0.92 7.28 -20.85
N GLY A 346 2.24 7.41 -20.69
CA GLY A 346 3.21 7.17 -21.76
C GLY A 346 3.19 5.73 -22.29
N ASN A 347 2.77 4.77 -21.47
CA ASN A 347 2.70 3.35 -21.81
C ASN A 347 1.28 2.89 -22.20
N ALA A 348 0.30 3.80 -22.29
CA ALA A 348 -1.09 3.45 -22.58
C ALA A 348 -1.24 2.70 -23.92
N HIS A 349 -0.38 2.98 -24.90
CA HIS A 349 -0.35 2.31 -26.20
C HIS A 349 -0.19 0.77 -26.08
N LEU A 350 0.50 0.28 -25.03
CA LEU A 350 0.64 -1.16 -24.79
C LEU A 350 -0.69 -1.83 -24.47
N LEU A 351 -1.64 -1.09 -23.89
CA LEU A 351 -2.97 -1.61 -23.63
C LEU A 351 -3.78 -1.76 -24.92
N ASP A 352 -3.49 -1.01 -25.98
CA ASP A 352 -4.17 -1.20 -27.28
C ASP A 352 -3.71 -2.47 -28.00
N LEU A 353 -2.50 -2.93 -27.68
CA LEU A 353 -1.86 -4.09 -28.30
C LEU A 353 -2.28 -5.42 -27.63
N VAL A 354 -2.26 -5.46 -26.30
CA VAL A 354 -2.43 -6.69 -25.53
C VAL A 354 -3.22 -6.46 -24.24
N ASP A 355 -3.68 -7.56 -23.63
CA ASP A 355 -4.19 -7.56 -22.25
C ASP A 355 -3.14 -8.13 -21.30
N TRP A 356 -2.98 -7.53 -20.13
CA TRP A 356 -1.98 -7.92 -19.14
C TRP A 356 -2.65 -8.57 -17.95
N HIS A 357 -2.30 -9.83 -17.65
CA HIS A 357 -2.78 -10.55 -16.48
C HIS A 357 -1.59 -10.81 -15.55
N ILE A 358 -1.52 -10.10 -14.42
CA ILE A 358 -0.33 -10.08 -13.56
C ILE A 358 -0.67 -10.61 -12.16
N LEU A 359 0.04 -11.63 -11.69
CA LEU A 359 -0.03 -12.21 -10.35
C LEU A 359 1.24 -11.82 -9.57
N PRO A 360 1.22 -10.74 -8.77
CA PRO A 360 2.46 -10.22 -8.16
C PRO A 360 3.08 -11.14 -7.10
N VAL A 361 2.27 -12.00 -6.48
CA VAL A 361 2.72 -12.91 -5.43
C VAL A 361 2.03 -14.27 -5.62
N LEU A 362 2.73 -15.22 -6.22
CA LEU A 362 2.26 -16.58 -6.41
C LEU A 362 2.31 -17.40 -5.10
N ASN A 363 3.35 -17.20 -4.28
CA ASN A 363 3.54 -17.89 -3.00
C ASN A 363 3.36 -16.92 -1.81
N PRO A 364 2.13 -16.49 -1.49
CA PRO A 364 1.90 -15.47 -0.46
C PRO A 364 2.23 -15.94 0.95
N ASP A 365 2.17 -17.24 1.22
CA ASP A 365 2.50 -17.78 2.55
C ASP A 365 4.00 -17.79 2.79
N GLY A 366 4.78 -18.25 1.79
CA GLY A 366 6.22 -18.16 1.84
C GLY A 366 6.68 -16.70 1.91
N TYR A 367 6.07 -15.82 1.11
CA TYR A 367 6.41 -14.39 1.10
C TYR A 367 6.21 -13.75 2.48
N GLU A 368 5.07 -13.97 3.13
CA GLU A 368 4.83 -13.51 4.51
C GLU A 368 5.83 -14.11 5.50
N TYR A 369 6.12 -15.42 5.38
CA TYR A 369 7.09 -16.09 6.25
C TYR A 369 8.49 -15.49 6.12
N SER A 370 8.87 -15.07 4.91
CA SER A 370 10.14 -14.37 4.68
C SER A 370 10.22 -12.99 5.33
N HIS A 371 9.09 -12.30 5.52
CA HIS A 371 9.04 -11.00 6.19
C HIS A 371 9.00 -11.11 7.71
N THR A 372 8.41 -12.18 8.24
CA THR A 372 8.06 -12.28 9.65
C THR A 372 8.87 -13.28 10.45
N ARG A 373 9.54 -14.23 9.79
CA ARG A 373 10.25 -15.34 10.44
C ARG A 373 11.62 -15.62 9.84
N GLU A 374 11.71 -15.87 8.53
CA GLU A 374 12.94 -16.35 7.90
C GLU A 374 13.17 -15.73 6.52
N ARG A 375 13.97 -14.65 6.47
CA ARG A 375 14.23 -13.84 5.27
C ARG A 375 14.59 -14.62 3.99
N PHE A 376 15.30 -15.74 4.14
CA PHE A 376 15.79 -16.53 3.02
C PHE A 376 14.96 -17.78 2.74
N TRP A 377 13.75 -17.86 3.32
CA TRP A 377 12.79 -18.92 2.98
C TRP A 377 12.42 -18.86 1.50
N ARG A 378 12.43 -20.02 0.83
CA ARG A 378 12.16 -20.13 -0.62
C ARG A 378 10.78 -20.73 -0.91
N LYS A 379 10.45 -21.82 -0.23
CA LYS A 379 9.37 -22.76 -0.57
C LYS A 379 7.97 -22.24 -0.22
N THR A 380 6.94 -23.02 -0.55
CA THR A 380 5.58 -22.84 0.00
C THR A 380 5.55 -23.10 1.51
N ARG A 381 4.36 -23.05 2.14
CA ARG A 381 4.15 -23.34 3.57
C ARG A 381 3.26 -24.56 3.84
N SER A 382 3.07 -25.42 2.83
CA SER A 382 2.37 -26.69 3.00
C SER A 382 3.10 -27.61 3.98
N ILE A 383 2.34 -28.43 4.72
CA ILE A 383 2.94 -29.43 5.62
C ILE A 383 3.43 -30.59 4.76
N SER A 384 4.74 -30.82 4.78
CA SER A 384 5.39 -31.95 4.10
C SER A 384 5.60 -33.12 5.07
N ALA A 385 5.97 -34.30 4.55
CA ALA A 385 6.25 -35.46 5.39
C ALA A 385 7.39 -35.19 6.39
N GLY A 386 7.23 -35.68 7.64
CA GLY A 386 8.20 -35.47 8.72
C GLY A 386 8.05 -34.10 9.39
N SER A 387 9.17 -33.49 9.79
CA SER A 387 9.20 -32.17 10.44
C SER A 387 9.45 -31.00 9.49
N CYS A 388 9.54 -31.26 8.18
CA CYS A 388 9.92 -30.28 7.18
C CYS A 388 8.68 -29.64 6.52
N VAL A 389 8.81 -28.39 6.10
CA VAL A 389 7.69 -27.57 5.60
C VAL A 389 7.99 -27.10 4.18
N GLY A 390 6.96 -27.09 3.34
CA GLY A 390 6.97 -26.50 2.01
C GLY A 390 7.57 -27.38 0.93
N THR A 391 7.13 -27.07 -0.28
CA THR A 391 7.58 -27.60 -1.58
C THR A 391 8.19 -26.46 -2.39
N ASP A 392 9.21 -26.74 -3.20
CA ASP A 392 9.66 -25.80 -4.22
C ASP A 392 8.56 -25.68 -5.28
N ALA A 393 7.86 -24.55 -5.27
CA ALA A 393 6.75 -24.30 -6.18
C ALA A 393 7.18 -24.38 -7.65
N ASN A 394 8.44 -24.04 -7.99
CA ASN A 394 8.97 -24.13 -9.35
C ASN A 394 9.64 -25.48 -9.65
N ARG A 395 9.33 -26.52 -8.86
CA ARG A 395 9.60 -27.94 -9.16
C ARG A 395 8.33 -28.79 -9.11
N ASN A 396 7.16 -28.16 -8.94
CA ASN A 396 5.90 -28.84 -8.68
C ASN A 396 4.94 -28.84 -9.88
N PHE A 397 5.27 -28.20 -11.00
CA PHE A 397 4.38 -28.17 -12.16
C PHE A 397 4.40 -29.52 -12.92
N GLY A 398 3.25 -29.90 -13.45
CA GLY A 398 3.01 -31.21 -14.07
C GLY A 398 3.42 -31.30 -15.54
N PHE A 399 4.70 -31.05 -15.82
CA PHE A 399 5.33 -31.33 -17.12
C PHE A 399 6.76 -31.79 -16.87
N HIS A 400 7.09 -33.01 -17.32
CA HIS A 400 8.34 -33.71 -16.99
C HIS A 400 8.68 -33.74 -15.49
N TRP A 401 7.65 -33.78 -14.62
CA TRP A 401 7.83 -33.61 -13.18
C TRP A 401 8.74 -34.65 -12.55
N GLY A 402 9.85 -34.19 -11.96
CA GLY A 402 10.74 -35.04 -11.18
C GLY A 402 11.73 -35.87 -12.01
N GLU A 403 11.93 -35.55 -13.29
CA GLU A 403 12.88 -36.22 -14.18
C GLU A 403 14.34 -35.75 -13.99
N GLY A 404 14.57 -34.60 -13.36
CA GLY A 404 15.91 -34.09 -13.05
C GLY A 404 15.89 -32.75 -12.30
N GLY A 405 16.99 -32.37 -11.65
CA GLY A 405 17.11 -31.03 -11.05
C GLY A 405 16.21 -30.72 -9.85
N SER A 406 15.62 -31.76 -9.25
CA SER A 406 14.68 -31.65 -8.15
C SER A 406 14.89 -32.77 -7.14
N SER A 407 14.51 -32.54 -5.88
CA SER A 407 14.73 -33.46 -4.78
C SER A 407 13.44 -34.15 -4.34
N SER A 408 13.52 -35.43 -3.97
CA SER A 408 12.43 -36.13 -3.27
C SER A 408 12.51 -35.98 -1.74
N ASN A 409 13.56 -35.34 -1.21
CA ASN A 409 13.70 -35.08 0.22
C ASN A 409 12.88 -33.83 0.62
N ALA A 410 11.86 -34.01 1.47
CA ALA A 410 10.98 -32.94 1.95
C ALA A 410 11.71 -31.74 2.59
N CYS A 411 12.91 -31.95 3.12
CA CYS A 411 13.71 -30.92 3.77
C CYS A 411 14.59 -30.13 2.79
N SER A 412 14.69 -30.57 1.53
CA SER A 412 15.47 -29.87 0.51
C SER A 412 14.76 -28.59 0.05
N ASP A 413 15.56 -27.58 -0.30
CA ASP A 413 15.09 -26.33 -0.94
C ASP A 413 14.49 -26.57 -2.33
N THR A 414 14.86 -27.67 -2.99
CA THR A 414 14.36 -28.07 -4.32
C THR A 414 13.41 -29.27 -4.23
N TYR A 415 12.77 -29.47 -3.08
CA TYR A 415 11.79 -30.55 -2.90
C TYR A 415 10.64 -30.40 -3.90
N LYS A 416 10.43 -31.40 -4.75
CA LYS A 416 9.43 -31.37 -5.84
C LYS A 416 7.97 -31.56 -5.40
N GLY A 417 7.76 -31.88 -4.13
CA GLY A 417 6.45 -32.23 -3.59
C GLY A 417 6.16 -33.73 -3.69
N PRO A 418 5.07 -34.21 -3.07
CA PRO A 418 4.67 -35.62 -3.10
C PRO A 418 4.12 -36.08 -4.47
N TYR A 419 3.58 -35.16 -5.27
CA TYR A 419 3.08 -35.38 -6.63
C TYR A 419 3.03 -34.03 -7.37
N ALA A 420 3.00 -34.05 -8.70
CA ALA A 420 2.84 -32.84 -9.51
C ALA A 420 1.55 -32.09 -9.16
N PHE A 421 1.62 -30.77 -9.02
CA PHE A 421 0.54 -29.89 -8.56
C PHE A 421 0.00 -30.24 -7.18
N SER A 422 0.85 -30.74 -6.27
CA SER A 422 0.49 -30.89 -4.85
C SER A 422 0.20 -29.55 -4.19
N GLU A 423 0.90 -28.49 -4.59
CA GLU A 423 0.73 -27.16 -4.02
C GLU A 423 -0.55 -26.51 -4.55
N VAL A 424 -1.36 -25.94 -3.65
CA VAL A 424 -2.62 -25.30 -4.02
C VAL A 424 -2.37 -24.02 -4.82
N GLU A 425 -1.26 -23.34 -4.56
CA GLU A 425 -0.80 -22.15 -5.28
C GLU A 425 -0.57 -22.47 -6.76
N GLY A 426 0.14 -23.58 -7.05
CA GLY A 426 0.36 -24.05 -8.41
C GLY A 426 -0.94 -24.49 -9.10
N ARG A 427 -1.87 -25.13 -8.37
CA ARG A 427 -3.19 -25.50 -8.90
C ARG A 427 -4.07 -24.30 -9.27
N ASN A 428 -4.00 -23.23 -8.48
CA ASN A 428 -4.71 -21.98 -8.75
C ASN A 428 -4.21 -21.34 -10.06
N VAL A 429 -2.88 -21.27 -10.23
CA VAL A 429 -2.23 -20.76 -11.45
C VAL A 429 -2.58 -21.62 -12.67
N LYS A 430 -2.48 -22.95 -12.53
CA LYS A 430 -2.90 -23.91 -13.56
C LYS A 430 -4.32 -23.64 -14.04
N SER A 431 -5.27 -23.60 -13.10
CA SER A 431 -6.70 -23.43 -13.41
C SER A 431 -6.96 -22.10 -14.13
N TYR A 432 -6.26 -21.04 -13.72
CA TYR A 432 -6.37 -19.73 -14.36
C TYR A 432 -5.81 -19.72 -15.78
N ILE A 433 -4.62 -20.29 -16.00
CA ILE A 433 -4.00 -20.37 -17.32
C ILE A 433 -4.85 -21.23 -18.26
N GLU A 434 -5.29 -22.41 -17.82
CA GLU A 434 -6.14 -23.31 -18.63
C GLU A 434 -7.46 -22.64 -19.04
N SER A 435 -8.06 -21.84 -18.16
CA SER A 435 -9.29 -21.08 -18.43
C SER A 435 -9.09 -19.94 -19.44
N ASN A 436 -7.85 -19.47 -19.62
CA ASN A 436 -7.50 -18.35 -20.50
C ASN A 436 -6.58 -18.76 -21.67
N LYS A 437 -6.28 -20.06 -21.83
CA LYS A 437 -5.23 -20.58 -22.72
C LYS A 437 -5.37 -20.20 -24.20
N GLN A 438 -6.59 -19.95 -24.65
CA GLN A 438 -6.84 -19.52 -26.03
C GLN A 438 -6.31 -18.10 -26.30
N ARG A 439 -6.25 -17.26 -25.26
CA ARG A 439 -5.82 -15.87 -25.33
C ARG A 439 -4.38 -15.67 -24.88
N ILE A 440 -3.90 -16.43 -23.89
CA ILE A 440 -2.53 -16.30 -23.38
C ILE A 440 -1.55 -16.71 -24.49
N LYS A 441 -0.70 -15.77 -24.93
CA LYS A 441 0.32 -15.99 -25.96
C LYS A 441 1.75 -15.94 -25.41
N LEU A 442 1.91 -15.27 -24.28
CA LEU A 442 3.18 -15.14 -23.56
C LEU A 442 2.97 -15.40 -22.07
N TYR A 443 3.85 -16.23 -21.50
CA TYR A 443 4.00 -16.45 -20.07
C TYR A 443 5.37 -15.92 -19.62
N LEU A 444 5.38 -15.00 -18.65
CA LEU A 444 6.59 -14.51 -18.01
C LEU A 444 6.54 -14.84 -16.52
N THR A 445 7.61 -15.41 -15.98
CA THR A 445 7.76 -15.60 -14.54
C THR A 445 9.01 -14.87 -14.06
N PHE A 446 8.85 -13.97 -13.09
CA PHE A 446 9.93 -13.18 -12.54
C PHE A 446 10.53 -13.87 -11.32
N HIS A 447 11.84 -14.00 -11.37
CA HIS A 447 12.71 -14.57 -10.36
C HIS A 447 13.87 -13.63 -10.03
N SER A 448 14.68 -14.01 -9.05
CA SER A 448 16.01 -13.44 -8.87
C SER A 448 16.92 -14.50 -8.26
N TYR A 449 18.23 -14.54 -8.52
CA TYR A 449 19.00 -13.50 -9.20
C TYR A 449 19.94 -14.05 -10.26
N GLY A 450 20.40 -13.17 -11.15
CA GLY A 450 21.61 -13.42 -11.94
C GLY A 450 21.65 -12.85 -13.35
N ASN A 451 20.73 -11.95 -13.72
CA ASN A 451 20.64 -11.35 -15.05
C ASN A 451 20.50 -12.43 -16.13
N TYR A 452 19.45 -13.25 -16.02
CA TYR A 452 19.16 -14.30 -17.02
C TYR A 452 17.82 -14.08 -17.71
N LEU A 453 17.81 -14.19 -19.04
CA LEU A 453 16.60 -14.29 -19.86
C LEU A 453 16.52 -15.73 -20.37
N LEU A 454 15.79 -16.55 -19.65
CA LEU A 454 15.70 -17.98 -19.90
C LEU A 454 14.41 -18.31 -20.63
N TYR A 455 14.49 -19.27 -21.55
CA TYR A 455 13.31 -19.89 -22.17
C TYR A 455 13.37 -21.42 -22.00
N PRO A 456 12.27 -22.16 -22.23
CA PRO A 456 12.28 -23.61 -22.17
C PRO A 456 13.32 -24.28 -23.10
N TRP A 457 13.85 -25.45 -22.81
CA TRP A 457 13.43 -26.34 -21.73
C TRP A 457 14.38 -26.28 -20.51
N GLY A 458 13.79 -26.41 -19.32
CA GLY A 458 14.49 -26.67 -18.06
C GLY A 458 14.69 -28.15 -17.77
N TYR A 459 13.83 -29.05 -18.27
CA TYR A 459 13.98 -30.49 -18.00
C TYR A 459 15.00 -31.21 -18.90
N THR A 460 15.41 -30.62 -20.02
CA THR A 460 16.28 -31.25 -21.04
C THR A 460 17.13 -30.21 -21.77
N SER A 461 18.29 -30.64 -22.31
CA SER A 461 19.15 -29.81 -23.17
C SER A 461 18.64 -29.66 -24.60
N ALA A 462 17.66 -30.47 -25.01
CA ALA A 462 16.98 -30.27 -26.28
C ALA A 462 16.33 -28.88 -26.32
N LEU A 463 16.28 -28.27 -27.50
CA LEU A 463 15.67 -26.97 -27.69
C LEU A 463 14.21 -27.11 -28.15
N PRO A 464 13.31 -26.20 -27.78
CA PRO A 464 11.97 -26.16 -28.34
C PRO A 464 12.01 -25.85 -29.84
N GLU A 465 10.99 -26.27 -30.57
CA GLU A 465 10.90 -26.10 -32.02
C GLU A 465 11.04 -24.62 -32.44
N ASN A 466 10.40 -23.70 -31.71
CA ASN A 466 10.49 -22.26 -31.95
C ASN A 466 11.62 -21.55 -31.16
N HIS A 467 12.71 -22.24 -30.79
CA HIS A 467 13.81 -21.62 -30.02
C HIS A 467 14.47 -20.44 -30.74
N VAL A 468 14.55 -20.44 -32.07
CA VAL A 468 15.12 -19.31 -32.84
C VAL A 468 14.32 -18.03 -32.59
N GLU A 469 13.01 -18.15 -32.53
CA GLU A 469 12.13 -17.02 -32.20
C GLU A 469 12.25 -16.61 -30.75
N LEU A 470 12.34 -17.58 -29.83
CA LEU A 470 12.52 -17.29 -28.40
C LEU A 470 13.83 -16.53 -28.14
N GLN A 471 14.91 -17.00 -28.76
CA GLN A 471 16.24 -16.37 -28.69
C GLN A 471 16.20 -14.95 -29.22
N SER A 472 15.65 -14.73 -30.42
CA SER A 472 15.58 -13.39 -31.05
C SER A 472 14.82 -12.39 -30.20
N ILE A 473 13.67 -12.77 -29.62
CA ILE A 473 12.91 -11.85 -28.75
C ILE A 473 13.69 -11.55 -27.48
N ALA A 474 14.37 -12.53 -26.88
CA ALA A 474 15.17 -12.31 -25.68
C ALA A 474 16.39 -11.40 -25.95
N GLU A 475 16.98 -11.47 -27.15
CA GLU A 475 18.04 -10.55 -27.59
C GLU A 475 17.53 -9.10 -27.71
N ASP A 476 16.36 -8.89 -28.30
CA ASP A 476 15.72 -7.56 -28.38
C ASP A 476 15.39 -7.00 -26.98
N VAL A 477 14.89 -7.87 -26.08
CA VAL A 477 14.61 -7.53 -24.68
C VAL A 477 15.88 -7.13 -23.95
N ASN A 478 16.96 -7.91 -24.07
CA ASN A 478 18.25 -7.58 -23.46
C ASN A 478 18.80 -6.27 -24.00
N ALA A 479 18.73 -6.04 -25.32
CA ALA A 479 19.18 -4.80 -25.93
C ALA A 479 18.43 -3.58 -25.37
N ALA A 480 17.12 -3.68 -25.15
CA ALA A 480 16.32 -2.63 -24.54
C ALA A 480 16.69 -2.36 -23.08
N ILE A 481 17.01 -3.39 -22.30
CA ILE A 481 17.47 -3.26 -20.91
C ILE A 481 18.83 -2.56 -20.86
N VAL A 482 19.79 -3.00 -21.69
CA VAL A 482 21.12 -2.39 -21.76
C VAL A 482 21.04 -0.93 -22.22
N GLN A 483 20.19 -0.62 -23.20
CA GLN A 483 19.97 0.75 -23.66
C GLN A 483 19.38 1.65 -22.56
N ALA A 484 18.61 1.08 -21.63
CA ALA A 484 18.06 1.78 -20.47
C ALA A 484 19.08 1.98 -19.34
N GLY A 485 20.31 1.48 -19.50
CA GLY A 485 21.40 1.58 -18.53
C GLY A 485 21.50 0.39 -17.58
N GLY A 486 20.78 -0.71 -17.86
CA GLY A 486 20.91 -1.96 -17.11
C GLY A 486 22.10 -2.81 -17.55
N ASP A 487 22.42 -3.81 -16.75
CA ASP A 487 23.45 -4.80 -17.08
C ASP A 487 23.00 -5.75 -18.20
N GLU A 488 23.96 -6.38 -18.87
CA GLU A 488 23.70 -7.41 -19.87
C GLU A 488 23.17 -8.70 -19.22
N TYR A 489 22.14 -9.28 -19.83
CA TYR A 489 21.55 -10.56 -19.44
C TYR A 489 22.11 -11.69 -20.29
N THR A 490 22.40 -12.82 -19.64
CA THR A 490 22.72 -14.06 -20.35
C THR A 490 21.43 -14.72 -20.85
N ILE A 491 21.38 -15.06 -22.13
CA ILE A 491 20.19 -15.55 -22.83
C ILE A 491 20.38 -17.03 -23.21
N GLY A 492 19.32 -17.82 -23.07
CA GLY A 492 19.27 -19.16 -23.65
C GLY A 492 18.25 -20.08 -22.99
N SER A 493 18.23 -21.35 -23.38
CA SER A 493 17.34 -22.32 -22.73
C SER A 493 17.80 -22.60 -21.30
N SER A 494 16.87 -22.69 -20.34
CA SER A 494 17.15 -22.87 -18.91
C SER A 494 18.21 -23.94 -18.61
N THR A 495 18.12 -25.13 -19.24
CA THR A 495 19.09 -26.22 -19.03
C THR A 495 20.50 -25.89 -19.53
N ASN A 496 20.62 -25.27 -20.72
CA ASN A 496 21.91 -25.03 -21.36
C ASN A 496 22.63 -23.80 -20.78
N VAL A 497 21.89 -22.84 -20.20
CA VAL A 497 22.48 -21.67 -19.52
C VAL A 497 22.79 -21.96 -18.06
N LEU A 498 21.86 -22.64 -17.36
CA LEU A 498 21.99 -22.93 -15.94
C LEU A 498 22.25 -24.43 -15.72
N TYR A 499 21.17 -25.19 -15.53
CA TYR A 499 21.20 -26.60 -15.15
C TYR A 499 19.83 -27.22 -15.38
N ILE A 500 19.78 -28.55 -15.45
CA ILE A 500 18.51 -29.30 -15.52
C ILE A 500 17.66 -28.96 -14.28
N ALA A 501 16.42 -28.57 -14.50
CA ALA A 501 15.39 -28.24 -13.53
C ALA A 501 14.02 -28.68 -14.08
N SER A 502 13.54 -29.85 -13.64
CA SER A 502 12.25 -30.38 -14.08
C SER A 502 11.08 -29.91 -13.20
N GLY A 503 9.88 -29.86 -13.79
CA GLY A 503 8.66 -29.39 -13.11
C GLY A 503 8.58 -27.87 -12.95
N GLY A 504 9.28 -27.12 -13.81
CA GLY A 504 9.23 -25.65 -13.89
C GLY A 504 7.92 -25.12 -14.50
N SER A 505 7.54 -23.90 -14.12
CA SER A 505 6.30 -23.26 -14.55
C SER A 505 6.33 -22.83 -16.02
N ASP A 506 7.46 -22.36 -16.52
CA ASP A 506 7.71 -21.98 -17.91
C ASP A 506 7.63 -23.19 -18.87
N ASP A 507 8.29 -24.28 -18.49
CA ASP A 507 8.23 -25.57 -19.16
C ASP A 507 6.79 -26.09 -19.23
N TRP A 508 6.04 -26.06 -18.11
CA TRP A 508 4.64 -26.48 -18.11
C TRP A 508 3.74 -25.56 -18.95
N ALA A 509 3.91 -24.24 -18.85
CA ALA A 509 3.13 -23.29 -19.62
C ALA A 509 3.27 -23.55 -21.13
N LYS A 510 4.49 -23.82 -21.59
CA LYS A 510 4.78 -24.12 -22.98
C LYS A 510 4.35 -25.53 -23.40
N GLY A 511 4.81 -26.54 -22.68
CA GLY A 511 4.72 -27.94 -23.08
C GLY A 511 3.38 -28.61 -22.80
N ALA A 512 2.66 -28.17 -21.76
CA ALA A 512 1.38 -28.75 -21.38
C ALA A 512 0.20 -27.78 -21.53
N ALA A 513 0.37 -26.50 -21.17
CA ALA A 513 -0.72 -25.52 -21.28
C ALA A 513 -0.88 -24.94 -22.70
N GLY A 514 0.11 -25.13 -23.58
CA GLY A 514 0.08 -24.72 -24.98
C GLY A 514 0.36 -23.24 -25.22
N VAL A 515 1.00 -22.55 -24.28
CA VAL A 515 1.44 -21.16 -24.46
C VAL A 515 2.65 -21.14 -25.41
N GLN A 516 2.57 -20.35 -26.50
CA GLN A 516 3.59 -20.40 -27.55
C GLN A 516 4.95 -19.86 -27.11
N LEU A 517 4.94 -18.81 -26.29
CA LEU A 517 6.12 -18.12 -25.80
C LEU A 517 6.13 -18.13 -24.28
N ALA A 518 7.23 -18.56 -23.67
CA ALA A 518 7.38 -18.65 -22.22
C ALA A 518 8.81 -18.30 -21.84
N TYR A 519 8.97 -17.47 -20.80
CA TYR A 519 10.28 -17.07 -20.30
C TYR A 519 10.32 -17.00 -18.78
N THR A 520 11.47 -17.34 -18.24
CA THR A 520 11.89 -17.05 -16.87
C THR A 520 12.86 -15.87 -16.91
N ILE A 521 12.59 -14.81 -16.15
CA ILE A 521 13.50 -13.66 -16.03
C ILE A 521 14.10 -13.67 -14.63
N GLU A 522 15.41 -13.92 -14.53
CA GLU A 522 16.18 -13.80 -13.30
C GLU A 522 16.72 -12.37 -13.19
N LEU A 523 16.08 -11.55 -12.36
CA LEU A 523 16.42 -10.14 -12.15
C LEU A 523 17.81 -9.97 -11.51
N PRO A 524 18.36 -8.74 -11.45
CA PRO A 524 19.64 -8.48 -10.82
C PRO A 524 19.62 -8.79 -9.33
N GLY A 525 20.74 -9.32 -8.87
CA GLY A 525 20.99 -9.59 -7.46
C GLY A 525 21.54 -8.38 -6.74
N GLY A 526 21.58 -8.45 -5.42
CA GLY A 526 22.29 -7.50 -4.58
C GLY A 526 22.35 -7.96 -3.14
N GLY A 527 23.06 -7.20 -2.30
CA GLY A 527 23.25 -7.55 -0.90
C GLY A 527 24.26 -8.68 -0.70
N ALA A 528 24.18 -9.34 0.45
CA ALA A 528 25.18 -10.35 0.85
C ALA A 528 24.94 -11.71 0.20
N GLN A 529 23.69 -12.03 -0.15
CA GLN A 529 23.27 -13.34 -0.68
C GLN A 529 22.60 -13.23 -2.06
N GLY A 530 22.65 -12.06 -2.71
CA GLY A 530 22.05 -11.79 -4.00
C GLY A 530 20.53 -11.60 -3.95
N PHE A 531 19.82 -12.27 -3.05
CA PHE A 531 18.37 -12.14 -2.85
C PHE A 531 17.96 -10.94 -1.98
N ASP A 532 18.92 -10.20 -1.45
CA ASP A 532 18.75 -9.09 -0.49
C ASP A 532 19.27 -7.75 -1.02
N PRO A 533 18.89 -7.32 -2.25
CA PRO A 533 19.30 -6.02 -2.74
C PRO A 533 18.83 -4.93 -1.76
N PRO A 534 19.70 -3.96 -1.39
CA PRO A 534 19.30 -2.87 -0.53
C PRO A 534 18.15 -2.08 -1.20
N PRO A 535 17.23 -1.47 -0.42
CA PRO A 535 16.07 -0.76 -0.98
C PRO A 535 16.42 0.30 -2.03
N SER A 536 17.62 0.89 -1.94
CA SER A 536 18.13 1.86 -2.92
C SER A 536 18.31 1.30 -4.33
N LEU A 537 18.50 -0.03 -4.49
CA LEU A 537 18.65 -0.68 -5.79
C LEU A 537 17.32 -1.13 -6.41
N ILE A 538 16.22 -1.16 -5.64
CA ILE A 538 14.91 -1.59 -6.17
C ILE A 538 14.47 -0.71 -7.35
N THR A 539 14.50 0.62 -7.17
CA THR A 539 14.05 1.56 -8.21
C THR A 539 14.91 1.51 -9.48
N PRO A 540 16.26 1.52 -9.39
CA PRO A 540 17.13 1.30 -10.55
C PRO A 540 16.78 0.01 -11.31
N ILE A 541 16.78 -1.14 -10.63
CA ILE A 541 16.55 -2.46 -11.23
C ILE A 541 15.22 -2.53 -11.99
N VAL A 542 14.12 -2.08 -11.36
CA VAL A 542 12.81 -2.17 -12.03
C VAL A 542 12.68 -1.20 -13.21
N ARG A 543 13.36 -0.05 -13.16
CA ARG A 543 13.37 0.95 -14.23
C ARG A 543 14.16 0.49 -15.45
N GLU A 544 15.35 -0.06 -15.24
CA GLU A 544 16.19 -0.55 -16.34
C GLU A 544 15.60 -1.82 -16.97
N THR A 545 14.88 -2.65 -16.21
CA THR A 545 14.27 -3.88 -16.73
C THR A 545 12.97 -3.61 -17.53
N PHE A 546 12.20 -2.58 -17.17
CA PHE A 546 10.87 -2.34 -17.76
C PHE A 546 10.85 -2.16 -19.28
N PRO A 547 11.81 -1.47 -19.92
CA PRO A 547 11.90 -1.41 -21.38
C PRO A 547 11.91 -2.78 -22.06
N GLY A 548 12.52 -3.79 -21.44
CA GLY A 548 12.41 -5.17 -21.93
C GLY A 548 10.97 -5.73 -21.91
N ILE A 549 10.18 -5.35 -20.90
CA ILE A 549 8.75 -5.72 -20.83
C ILE A 549 7.93 -5.04 -21.93
N VAL A 550 8.30 -3.82 -22.32
CA VAL A 550 7.69 -3.10 -23.46
C VAL A 550 7.89 -3.89 -24.75
N VAL A 551 9.12 -4.37 -25.01
CA VAL A 551 9.45 -5.20 -26.20
C VAL A 551 8.54 -6.42 -26.30
N TYR A 552 8.34 -7.15 -25.19
CA TYR A 552 7.39 -8.26 -25.16
C TYR A 552 5.97 -7.82 -25.52
N GLY A 553 5.48 -6.72 -24.94
CA GLY A 553 4.16 -6.16 -25.22
C GLY A 553 3.94 -5.88 -26.71
N GLU A 554 4.91 -5.19 -27.32
CA GLU A 554 4.88 -4.80 -28.73
C GLU A 554 4.93 -6.02 -29.66
N TYR A 555 5.84 -6.96 -29.38
CA TYR A 555 5.99 -8.18 -30.18
C TYR A 555 4.69 -9.01 -30.18
N ILE A 556 4.08 -9.20 -29.01
CA ILE A 556 2.83 -9.97 -28.90
C ILE A 556 1.68 -9.26 -29.60
N GLY A 557 1.60 -7.94 -29.48
CA GLY A 557 0.63 -7.12 -30.21
C GLY A 557 0.75 -7.27 -31.72
N GLN A 558 1.97 -7.18 -32.24
CA GLN A 558 2.23 -7.30 -33.68
C GLN A 558 1.95 -8.70 -34.22
N LYS A 559 2.36 -9.74 -33.48
CA LYS A 559 2.23 -11.14 -33.94
C LYS A 559 0.82 -11.70 -33.80
N PHE A 560 0.13 -11.36 -32.70
CA PHE A 560 -1.14 -11.99 -32.33
C PHE A 560 -2.33 -11.04 -32.27
N GLY A 561 -2.10 -9.73 -32.42
CA GLY A 561 -3.16 -8.75 -32.54
C GLY A 561 -4.02 -9.00 -33.78
N ARG A 562 -5.31 -8.67 -33.68
CA ARG A 562 -6.21 -8.68 -34.85
C ARG A 562 -5.97 -7.39 -35.63
N LYS A 563 -5.70 -7.51 -36.93
CA LYS A 563 -5.69 -6.37 -37.86
C LYS A 563 -7.08 -5.77 -38.04
#